data_AF-A0A969GCU4-F1
#
_entry.id   AF-A0A969GCU4-F1
#
_cell.length_a   1.000
_cell.length_b   1.000
_cell.length_c   1.000
_cell.angle_alpha   90.00
_cell.angle_beta   90.00
_cell.angle_gamma   90.00
#
_symmetry.space_group_name_H-M   'P 1'
#
loop_
_entity.id
_entity.type
_entity.pdbx_description
1 polymer ?
#
loop_
_entity_poly.entity_id
_entity_poly.type
_entity_poly.pdbx_seq_one_letter_code
_entity_poly.pdbx_strand_id
1 'polypeptide(L)'
;MTKPTILKTSFKAKTNEGPVSFTADGKKVAYMSNEFVDGVRNIPEAGSKMRIYIADVIADDEWKMPQPFVYNNPESYNTGYPAFSPDGNALYFASDMPGGYGGMDIYVCYKTGDSWSAAQNLGDRVNSPGDEIAPFIGEGTLYFSSNYLPGFGGMDIFRAEQAGGSWSTVLHLGTGINTAYDDYGLVFDNARGYGYMTSNRTGNDDIYSVKVTSERIEIVVLNDRNQPIQGAKIDFTACGEPAVVTDANGRFKFIANSGLDCEK
;
A
#
# COMPACT_ATOMS: atom_id res chain seq x y z
N MET A 1 -5.36 -14.84 -23.34
CA MET A 1 -6.05 -13.75 -22.62
C MET A 1 -7.54 -14.05 -22.64
N THR A 2 -8.17 -14.13 -21.48
CA THR A 2 -9.63 -14.25 -21.37
C THR A 2 -10.25 -12.84 -21.35
N LYS A 3 -11.53 -12.72 -21.73
CA LYS A 3 -12.25 -11.46 -21.55
C LYS A 3 -12.44 -11.21 -20.04
N PRO A 4 -12.31 -9.98 -19.54
CA PRO A 4 -12.67 -9.64 -18.17
C PRO A 4 -14.11 -10.07 -17.87
N THR A 5 -14.31 -10.68 -16.70
CA THR A 5 -15.63 -11.06 -16.19
C THR A 5 -15.91 -10.32 -14.90
N ILE A 6 -17.18 -10.00 -14.66
CA ILE A 6 -17.61 -9.41 -13.39
C ILE A 6 -17.47 -10.48 -12.30
N LEU A 7 -16.68 -10.21 -11.25
CA LEU A 7 -16.41 -11.15 -10.15
C LEU A 7 -17.65 -11.45 -9.30
N LYS A 8 -18.58 -10.50 -9.21
CA LYS A 8 -19.83 -10.64 -8.47
C LYS A 8 -20.99 -10.33 -9.41
N THR A 9 -21.58 -11.34 -10.04
CA THR A 9 -22.67 -11.18 -11.02
C THR A 9 -23.93 -10.55 -10.42
N SER A 10 -24.07 -10.60 -9.09
CA SER A 10 -25.09 -9.91 -8.30
C SER A 10 -24.75 -8.44 -7.98
N PHE A 11 -23.74 -7.83 -8.64
CA PHE A 11 -23.35 -6.43 -8.46
C PHE A 11 -24.54 -5.49 -8.77
N LYS A 12 -25.34 -5.26 -7.74
CA LYS A 12 -26.44 -4.29 -7.67
C LYS A 12 -26.20 -3.32 -6.52
N ALA A 13 -24.94 -3.16 -6.12
CA ALA A 13 -24.58 -2.32 -4.99
C ALA A 13 -25.04 -0.88 -5.31
N LYS A 14 -25.93 -0.34 -4.46
CA LYS A 14 -26.21 1.11 -4.40
C LYS A 14 -25.06 1.87 -3.72
N THR A 15 -24.02 1.15 -3.32
CA THR A 15 -22.91 1.56 -2.47
C THR A 15 -21.59 1.38 -3.23
N ASN A 16 -20.58 2.17 -2.87
CA ASN A 16 -19.23 1.95 -3.40
C ASN A 16 -18.62 0.74 -2.68
N GLU A 17 -18.28 -0.30 -3.44
CA GLU A 17 -17.55 -1.49 -2.98
C GLU A 17 -16.14 -1.45 -3.60
N GLY A 18 -15.11 -1.45 -2.76
CA GLY A 18 -13.70 -1.39 -3.16
C GLY A 18 -12.91 -0.43 -2.27
N PRO A 19 -11.58 -0.62 -2.16
CA PRO A 19 -10.78 -1.65 -2.82
C PRO A 19 -10.95 -3.05 -2.18
N VAL A 20 -10.43 -4.06 -2.86
CA VAL A 20 -10.55 -5.50 -2.50
C VAL A 20 -9.17 -6.13 -2.33
N SER A 21 -9.06 -7.14 -1.49
CA SER A 21 -7.85 -7.94 -1.31
C SER A 21 -8.21 -9.41 -1.12
N PHE A 22 -7.51 -10.29 -1.83
CA PHE A 22 -7.71 -11.73 -1.77
C PHE A 22 -6.60 -12.40 -0.98
N THR A 23 -6.93 -13.49 -0.27
CA THR A 23 -5.89 -14.41 0.20
C THR A 23 -5.18 -15.05 -0.99
N ALA A 24 -3.92 -15.46 -0.83
CA ALA A 24 -3.13 -16.02 -1.94
C ALA A 24 -3.72 -17.31 -2.53
N ASP A 25 -4.49 -18.07 -1.73
CA ASP A 25 -5.23 -19.25 -2.20
C ASP A 25 -6.56 -18.93 -2.90
N GLY A 26 -6.92 -17.64 -2.97
CA GLY A 26 -8.12 -17.13 -3.61
C GLY A 26 -9.42 -17.45 -2.87
N LYS A 27 -9.38 -18.05 -1.67
CA LYS A 27 -10.59 -18.54 -0.97
C LYS A 27 -11.30 -17.49 -0.13
N LYS A 28 -10.64 -16.37 0.18
CA LYS A 28 -11.23 -15.27 0.94
C LYS A 28 -10.96 -13.95 0.26
N VAL A 29 -11.91 -13.04 0.40
CA VAL A 29 -11.80 -11.66 -0.06
C VAL A 29 -12.18 -10.73 1.08
N ALA A 30 -11.33 -9.75 1.35
CA ALA A 30 -11.64 -8.61 2.18
C ALA A 30 -11.91 -7.41 1.27
N TYR A 31 -12.95 -6.65 1.55
CA TYR A 31 -13.31 -5.49 0.74
C TYR A 31 -13.88 -4.37 1.59
N MET A 32 -13.65 -3.14 1.14
CA MET A 32 -14.27 -1.96 1.73
C MET A 32 -15.64 -1.71 1.10
N SER A 33 -16.62 -1.28 1.89
CA SER A 33 -17.91 -0.81 1.41
C SER A 33 -18.36 0.43 2.18
N ASN A 34 -18.97 1.37 1.48
CA ASN A 34 -19.62 2.52 2.10
C ASN A 34 -21.09 2.17 2.39
N GLU A 35 -21.50 2.08 3.65
CA GLU A 35 -22.93 1.84 3.93
C GLU A 35 -23.77 3.08 3.57
N PHE A 36 -24.72 2.92 2.65
CA PHE A 36 -25.88 3.80 2.52
C PHE A 36 -27.03 3.16 3.30
N VAL A 37 -27.46 3.77 4.40
CA VAL A 37 -28.63 3.30 5.15
C VAL A 37 -29.89 3.75 4.42
N ASP A 38 -30.63 2.82 3.79
CA ASP A 38 -31.91 3.12 3.10
C ASP A 38 -32.88 3.82 4.08
N GLY A 39 -33.32 5.04 3.74
CA GLY A 39 -34.24 5.86 4.54
C GLY A 39 -33.58 6.90 5.46
N VAL A 40 -32.26 6.89 5.61
CA VAL A 40 -31.51 7.96 6.28
C VAL A 40 -30.97 8.90 5.23
N ARG A 41 -31.39 10.17 5.27
CA ARG A 41 -30.76 11.22 4.47
C ARG A 41 -29.34 11.40 5.00
N ASN A 42 -28.35 10.87 4.28
CA ASN A 42 -26.94 11.17 4.54
C ASN A 42 -26.79 12.70 4.57
N ILE A 43 -26.41 13.23 5.74
CA ILE A 43 -26.04 14.63 5.87
C ILE A 43 -24.69 14.75 5.17
N PRO A 44 -24.55 15.56 4.11
CA PRO A 44 -23.29 15.68 3.35
C PRO A 44 -22.06 15.98 4.22
N GLU A 45 -22.29 16.62 5.36
CA GLU A 45 -21.26 17.01 6.35
C GLU A 45 -20.75 15.85 7.22
N ALA A 46 -21.42 14.70 7.25
CA ALA A 46 -21.05 13.55 8.10
C ALA A 46 -20.11 12.52 7.41
N GLY A 47 -19.84 12.69 6.11
CA GLY A 47 -19.00 11.77 5.32
C GLY A 47 -19.66 10.41 5.04
N SER A 48 -19.14 9.70 4.03
CA SER A 48 -19.48 8.30 3.79
C SER A 48 -18.70 7.42 4.78
N LYS A 49 -19.37 6.57 5.56
CA LYS A 49 -18.68 5.69 6.52
C LYS A 49 -18.14 4.44 5.84
N MET A 50 -16.83 4.24 5.91
CA MET A 50 -16.11 3.10 5.31
C MET A 50 -16.09 1.90 6.27
N ARG A 51 -16.37 0.70 5.76
CA ARG A 51 -16.39 -0.56 6.54
C ARG A 51 -15.71 -1.68 5.79
N ILE A 52 -14.99 -2.55 6.50
CA ILE A 52 -14.41 -3.76 5.91
C ILE A 52 -15.33 -4.95 6.11
N TYR A 53 -15.52 -5.75 5.07
CA TYR A 53 -16.17 -7.05 5.14
C TYR A 53 -15.23 -8.12 4.62
N ILE A 54 -15.34 -9.32 5.17
CA ILE A 54 -14.60 -10.50 4.71
C ILE A 54 -15.61 -11.56 4.27
N ALA A 55 -15.48 -12.05 3.05
CA ALA A 55 -16.34 -13.07 2.46
C ALA A 55 -15.53 -14.29 2.02
N ASP A 56 -16.22 -15.43 1.93
CA ASP A 56 -15.68 -16.62 1.28
C ASP A 56 -15.85 -16.50 -0.23
N VAL A 57 -14.81 -16.87 -0.97
CA VAL A 57 -14.84 -16.98 -2.43
C VAL A 57 -15.10 -18.45 -2.75
N ILE A 58 -16.22 -18.72 -3.42
CA ILE A 58 -16.65 -20.08 -3.78
C ILE A 58 -16.42 -20.32 -5.28
N ALA A 59 -16.99 -21.41 -5.81
CA ALA A 59 -16.93 -21.69 -7.25
C ALA A 59 -17.43 -20.50 -8.09
N ASP A 60 -16.87 -20.36 -9.30
CA ASP A 60 -17.17 -19.29 -10.24
C ASP A 60 -16.85 -17.87 -9.73
N ASP A 61 -15.89 -17.76 -8.80
CA ASP A 61 -15.42 -16.51 -8.17
C ASP A 61 -16.51 -15.74 -7.39
N GLU A 62 -17.65 -16.39 -7.09
CA GLU A 62 -18.72 -15.76 -6.31
C GLU A 62 -18.32 -15.55 -4.85
N TRP A 63 -18.71 -14.40 -4.29
CA TRP A 63 -18.50 -14.08 -2.88
C TRP A 63 -19.74 -14.44 -2.06
N LYS A 64 -19.57 -15.19 -0.97
CA LYS A 64 -20.66 -15.57 -0.07
C LYS A 64 -20.35 -15.32 1.40
N MET A 65 -21.43 -15.20 2.17
CA MET A 65 -21.42 -15.05 3.63
C MET A 65 -20.53 -13.89 4.13
N PRO A 66 -20.64 -12.67 3.55
CA PRO A 66 -19.83 -11.54 4.01
C PRO A 66 -20.07 -11.28 5.50
N GLN A 67 -18.98 -11.25 6.27
CA GLN A 67 -18.99 -10.92 7.69
C GLN A 67 -18.34 -9.55 7.89
N PRO A 68 -18.90 -8.68 8.76
CA PRO A 68 -18.23 -7.44 9.11
C PRO A 68 -16.91 -7.75 9.80
N PHE A 69 -15.87 -6.98 9.48
CA PHE A 69 -14.59 -7.09 10.18
C PHE A 69 -14.74 -6.69 11.64
N VAL A 70 -14.08 -7.42 12.53
CA VAL A 70 -14.30 -7.34 13.99
C VAL A 70 -13.94 -5.98 14.59
N TYR A 71 -13.11 -5.18 13.89
CA TYR A 71 -12.70 -3.84 14.30
C TYR A 71 -13.50 -2.72 13.62
N ASN A 72 -14.55 -3.04 12.86
CA ASN A 72 -15.46 -1.99 12.39
C ASN A 72 -16.18 -1.35 13.60
N ASN A 73 -16.29 -0.03 13.61
CA ASN A 73 -17.17 0.68 14.54
C ASN A 73 -18.05 1.68 13.77
N PRO A 74 -19.33 1.33 13.51
CA PRO A 74 -20.22 2.16 12.69
C PRO A 74 -20.41 3.57 13.25
N GLU A 75 -20.30 3.76 14.56
CA GLU A 75 -20.61 5.02 15.22
C GLU A 75 -19.41 5.97 15.30
N SER A 76 -18.19 5.44 15.42
CA SER A 76 -17.05 6.25 15.89
C SER A 76 -15.98 6.58 14.86
N TYR A 77 -15.64 5.68 13.95
CA TYR A 77 -14.46 5.81 13.08
C TYR A 77 -14.66 5.00 11.80
N ASN A 78 -13.91 5.26 10.76
CA ASN A 78 -13.81 4.57 9.47
C ASN A 78 -12.80 3.42 9.52
N THR A 79 -13.07 2.38 8.74
CA THR A 79 -12.18 1.22 8.55
C THR A 79 -12.24 0.82 7.08
N GLY A 80 -11.09 0.82 6.41
CA GLY A 80 -11.05 0.67 4.96
C GLY A 80 -9.74 0.13 4.45
N TYR A 81 -9.63 0.06 3.12
CA TYR A 81 -8.41 -0.34 2.43
C TYR A 81 -7.78 -1.66 2.94
N PRO A 82 -8.52 -2.78 2.97
CA PRO A 82 -8.00 -4.03 3.49
C PRO A 82 -6.95 -4.64 2.56
N ALA A 83 -5.90 -5.23 3.13
CA ALA A 83 -4.85 -5.95 2.43
C ALA A 83 -4.37 -7.17 3.22
N PHE A 84 -4.60 -8.37 2.70
CA PHE A 84 -4.01 -9.58 3.26
C PHE A 84 -2.49 -9.61 3.04
N SER A 85 -1.76 -10.15 4.01
CA SER A 85 -0.38 -10.56 3.80
C SER A 85 -0.31 -11.71 2.77
N PRO A 86 0.85 -11.91 2.10
CA PRO A 86 1.01 -12.99 1.12
C PRO A 86 0.70 -14.39 1.66
N ASP A 87 0.92 -14.63 2.95
CA ASP A 87 0.62 -15.90 3.62
C ASP A 87 -0.81 -15.99 4.17
N GLY A 88 -1.60 -14.90 4.06
CA GLY A 88 -2.97 -14.80 4.57
C GLY A 88 -3.10 -14.78 6.10
N ASN A 89 -1.99 -14.69 6.84
CA ASN A 89 -1.98 -14.70 8.30
C ASN A 89 -2.07 -13.32 8.93
N ALA A 90 -2.02 -12.25 8.15
CA ALA A 90 -2.24 -10.89 8.61
C ALA A 90 -3.19 -10.14 7.67
N LEU A 91 -3.91 -9.19 8.25
CA LEU A 91 -4.74 -8.23 7.52
C LEU A 91 -4.27 -6.82 7.91
N TYR A 92 -3.75 -6.11 6.93
CA TYR A 92 -3.42 -4.69 7.01
C TYR A 92 -4.64 -3.89 6.57
N PHE A 93 -4.86 -2.73 7.18
CA PHE A 93 -5.99 -1.87 6.85
C PHE A 93 -5.75 -0.45 7.35
N ALA A 94 -6.50 0.51 6.81
CA ALA A 94 -6.45 1.89 7.25
C ALA A 94 -7.67 2.26 8.12
N SER A 95 -7.48 3.09 9.14
CA SER A 95 -8.53 3.48 10.10
C SER A 95 -8.22 4.81 10.76
N ASP A 96 -9.23 5.65 11.00
CA ASP A 96 -9.13 6.88 11.81
C ASP A 96 -9.56 6.62 13.28
N MET A 97 -9.35 5.38 13.77
CA MET A 97 -9.74 5.01 15.13
C MET A 97 -8.91 5.74 16.20
N PRO A 98 -9.52 6.04 17.37
CA PRO A 98 -8.85 6.82 18.41
C PRO A 98 -7.51 6.23 18.87
N GLY A 99 -6.53 7.11 19.07
CA GLY A 99 -5.18 6.74 19.52
C GLY A 99 -4.17 6.52 18.39
N GLY A 100 -4.52 6.83 17.14
CA GLY A 100 -3.60 6.95 16.02
C GLY A 100 -2.74 8.23 16.06
N TYR A 101 -1.96 8.44 15.00
CA TYR A 101 -1.02 9.54 14.80
C TYR A 101 -1.62 10.73 14.06
N GLY A 102 -2.67 10.52 13.27
CA GLY A 102 -3.27 11.57 12.45
C GLY A 102 -4.69 11.28 12.01
N GLY A 103 -4.92 11.40 10.70
CA GLY A 103 -6.16 11.05 10.03
C GLY A 103 -6.35 9.53 10.00
N MET A 104 -6.31 8.94 8.82
CA MET A 104 -6.28 7.49 8.67
C MET A 104 -4.88 6.95 8.93
N ASP A 105 -4.75 6.04 9.87
CA ASP A 105 -3.51 5.32 10.15
C ASP A 105 -3.58 3.88 9.61
N ILE A 106 -2.43 3.30 9.25
CA ILE A 106 -2.32 1.88 8.92
C ILE A 106 -2.15 1.04 10.18
N TYR A 107 -2.96 0.00 10.27
CA TYR A 107 -2.96 -1.01 11.31
C TYR A 107 -2.80 -2.41 10.73
N VAL A 108 -2.39 -3.35 11.57
CA VAL A 108 -2.32 -4.78 11.26
C VAL A 108 -3.02 -5.62 12.34
N CYS A 109 -3.76 -6.63 11.90
CA CYS A 109 -4.22 -7.73 12.75
C CYS A 109 -3.60 -9.04 12.27
N TYR A 110 -3.29 -9.93 13.21
CA TYR A 110 -2.80 -11.28 12.92
C TYR A 110 -3.88 -12.31 13.17
N LYS A 111 -3.95 -13.32 12.31
CA LYS A 111 -4.92 -14.40 12.44
C LYS A 111 -4.57 -15.30 13.63
N THR A 112 -5.55 -15.57 14.47
CA THR A 112 -5.45 -16.42 15.67
C THR A 112 -6.53 -17.50 15.63
N GLY A 113 -6.22 -18.60 14.95
CA GLY A 113 -7.23 -19.62 14.62
C GLY A 113 -8.24 -19.06 13.63
N ASP A 114 -9.51 -18.98 14.03
CA ASP A 114 -10.60 -18.39 13.24
C ASP A 114 -10.86 -16.91 13.57
N SER A 115 -10.07 -16.34 14.49
CA SER A 115 -10.21 -14.95 14.96
C SER A 115 -9.06 -14.07 14.49
N TRP A 116 -9.15 -12.78 14.81
CA TRP A 116 -8.09 -11.79 14.63
C TRP A 116 -7.55 -11.31 15.97
N SER A 117 -6.25 -11.03 16.05
CA SER A 117 -5.62 -10.34 17.17
C SER A 117 -6.12 -8.90 17.29
N ALA A 118 -5.84 -8.26 18.43
CA ALA A 118 -5.93 -6.81 18.56
C ALA A 118 -5.25 -6.10 17.39
N ALA A 119 -5.89 -5.04 16.88
CA ALA A 119 -5.32 -4.18 15.86
C ALA A 119 -4.12 -3.43 16.42
N GLN A 120 -3.00 -3.52 15.71
CA GLN A 120 -1.72 -2.90 16.07
C GLN A 120 -1.42 -1.77 15.10
N ASN A 121 -1.20 -0.56 15.60
CA ASN A 121 -0.78 0.57 14.78
C ASN A 121 0.66 0.34 14.29
N LEU A 122 0.97 0.68 13.04
CA LEU A 122 2.30 0.46 12.47
C LEU A 122 3.39 1.44 12.96
N GLY A 123 3.02 2.43 13.76
CA GLY A 123 3.94 3.36 14.42
C GLY A 123 4.27 4.59 13.58
N ASP A 124 4.97 5.53 14.20
CA ASP A 124 5.32 6.87 13.69
C ASP A 124 6.26 6.91 12.50
N ARG A 125 6.78 5.75 12.08
CA ARG A 125 7.58 5.61 10.87
C ARG A 125 6.70 5.51 9.64
N VAL A 126 5.58 4.79 9.75
CA VAL A 126 4.62 4.61 8.66
C VAL A 126 3.54 5.69 8.76
N ASN A 127 2.96 5.83 9.95
CA ASN A 127 1.82 6.73 10.19
C ASN A 127 2.30 8.13 10.60
N SER A 128 1.54 9.12 10.19
CA SER A 128 1.86 10.53 10.31
C SER A 128 0.63 11.34 10.77
N PRO A 129 0.72 12.67 10.94
CA PRO A 129 -0.45 13.51 11.16
C PRO A 129 -1.47 13.54 10.00
N GLY A 130 -1.13 13.02 8.82
CA GLY A 130 -2.02 12.92 7.65
C GLY A 130 -2.80 11.62 7.58
N ASP A 131 -3.19 11.27 6.35
CA ASP A 131 -3.83 10.01 5.99
C ASP A 131 -2.80 9.08 5.34
N GLU A 132 -2.65 7.89 5.91
CA GLU A 132 -1.99 6.73 5.33
C GLU A 132 -3.02 5.66 4.97
N ILE A 133 -3.17 5.41 3.67
CA ILE A 133 -4.21 4.53 3.12
C ILE A 133 -3.63 3.51 2.14
N ALA A 134 -4.53 2.62 1.69
CA ALA A 134 -4.26 1.67 0.62
C ALA A 134 -2.98 0.83 0.81
N PRO A 135 -2.80 0.18 1.98
CA PRO A 135 -1.66 -0.70 2.19
C PRO A 135 -1.67 -1.87 1.20
N PHE A 136 -0.48 -2.32 0.81
CA PHE A 136 -0.26 -3.54 0.04
C PHE A 136 1.04 -4.19 0.51
N ILE A 137 1.04 -5.50 0.74
CA ILE A 137 2.22 -6.23 1.20
C ILE A 137 2.71 -7.15 0.08
N GLY A 138 3.92 -6.89 -0.42
CA GLY A 138 4.58 -7.70 -1.44
C GLY A 138 6.00 -8.07 -0.99
N GLU A 139 6.30 -9.38 -0.93
CA GLU A 139 7.64 -9.91 -0.56
C GLU A 139 8.25 -9.33 0.72
N GLY A 140 7.42 -8.98 1.71
CA GLY A 140 7.86 -8.40 2.99
C GLY A 140 8.03 -6.88 2.98
N THR A 141 7.78 -6.22 1.86
CA THR A 141 7.71 -4.77 1.72
C THR A 141 6.26 -4.31 1.84
N LEU A 142 6.02 -3.27 2.65
CA LEU A 142 4.75 -2.56 2.68
C LEU A 142 4.80 -1.44 1.65
N TYR A 143 3.78 -1.34 0.82
CA TYR A 143 3.49 -0.20 -0.02
C TYR A 143 2.24 0.47 0.52
N PHE A 144 2.23 1.80 0.56
CA PHE A 144 1.09 2.55 1.05
C PHE A 144 1.10 3.96 0.47
N SER A 145 0.02 4.69 0.64
CA SER A 145 -0.10 6.06 0.15
C SER A 145 -0.25 7.03 1.32
N SER A 146 0.44 8.17 1.27
CA SER A 146 0.36 9.23 2.29
C SER A 146 0.13 10.60 1.67
N ASN A 147 -0.67 11.44 2.35
CA ASN A 147 -0.87 12.86 1.99
C ASN A 147 -0.05 13.84 2.85
N TYR A 148 0.88 13.34 3.67
CA TYR A 148 1.64 14.15 4.61
C TYR A 148 3.15 13.94 4.53
N LEU A 149 3.61 12.71 4.25
CA LEU A 149 5.03 12.45 4.08
C LEU A 149 5.60 13.26 2.90
N PRO A 150 6.88 13.67 2.94
CA PRO A 150 7.47 14.49 1.87
C PRO A 150 7.37 13.81 0.50
N GLY A 151 6.65 14.44 -0.42
CA GLY A 151 6.36 13.92 -1.75
C GLY A 151 6.09 15.04 -2.77
N PHE A 152 5.34 14.74 -3.82
CA PHE A 152 5.09 15.63 -4.95
C PHE A 152 3.65 16.12 -5.05
N GLY A 153 2.70 15.35 -4.54
CA GLY A 153 1.28 15.53 -4.84
C GLY A 153 0.38 15.59 -3.59
N GLY A 154 -0.91 15.36 -3.83
CA GLY A 154 -1.91 15.31 -2.75
C GLY A 154 -1.88 13.98 -2.01
N MET A 155 -1.54 12.89 -2.69
CA MET A 155 -1.35 11.56 -2.13
C MET A 155 -0.22 10.89 -2.90
N ASP A 156 0.81 10.42 -2.21
CA ASP A 156 1.98 9.82 -2.84
C ASP A 156 2.19 8.39 -2.35
N ILE A 157 2.67 7.49 -3.22
CA ILE A 157 2.99 6.10 -2.86
C ILE A 157 4.40 6.00 -2.29
N PHE A 158 4.51 5.36 -1.13
CA PHE A 158 5.74 5.04 -0.42
C PHE A 158 5.90 3.52 -0.28
N ARG A 159 7.15 3.10 -0.05
CA ARG A 159 7.47 1.75 0.43
C ARG A 159 8.10 1.80 1.81
N ALA A 160 7.77 0.84 2.66
CA ALA A 160 8.38 0.63 3.96
C ALA A 160 8.99 -0.77 4.05
N GLU A 161 10.19 -0.85 4.62
CA GLU A 161 10.86 -2.11 4.94
C GLU A 161 10.94 -2.31 6.47
N GLN A 162 10.97 -3.58 6.89
CA GLN A 162 11.16 -3.93 8.29
C GLN A 162 12.64 -4.09 8.63
N ALA A 163 13.05 -3.55 9.77
CA ALA A 163 14.34 -3.83 10.40
C ALA A 163 14.10 -4.22 11.87
N GLY A 164 14.61 -5.40 12.26
CA GLY A 164 14.47 -5.88 13.65
C GLY A 164 13.01 -6.12 14.09
N GLY A 165 12.09 -6.38 13.16
CA GLY A 165 10.67 -6.62 13.44
C GLY A 165 9.78 -5.37 13.46
N SER A 166 10.34 -4.19 13.16
CA SER A 166 9.60 -2.93 13.07
C SER A 166 9.77 -2.27 11.70
N TRP A 167 8.74 -1.58 11.22
CA TRP A 167 8.86 -0.73 10.04
C TRP A 167 9.85 0.41 10.32
N SER A 168 10.85 0.59 9.46
CA SER A 168 11.93 1.53 9.73
C SER A 168 12.20 2.48 8.57
N THR A 169 12.39 1.92 7.38
CA THR A 169 12.88 2.67 6.22
C THR A 169 11.70 2.94 5.31
N VAL A 170 11.23 4.19 5.30
CA VAL A 170 10.15 4.65 4.42
C VAL A 170 10.73 5.48 3.29
N LEU A 171 10.40 5.10 2.05
CA LEU A 171 10.96 5.66 0.83
C LEU A 171 9.86 6.01 -0.16
N HIS A 172 9.91 7.23 -0.67
CA HIS A 172 9.03 7.72 -1.73
C HIS A 172 9.36 7.00 -3.06
N LEU A 173 8.36 6.60 -3.85
CA LEU A 173 8.60 5.81 -5.08
C LEU A 173 9.02 6.62 -6.32
N GLY A 174 9.25 7.92 -6.16
CA GLY A 174 9.80 8.80 -7.19
C GLY A 174 8.81 9.13 -8.31
N THR A 175 9.26 9.90 -9.31
CA THR A 175 8.41 10.48 -10.37
C THR A 175 7.93 9.45 -11.40
N GLY A 176 8.53 8.25 -11.40
CA GLY A 176 8.07 7.14 -12.24
C GLY A 176 6.72 6.57 -11.79
N ILE A 177 6.39 6.72 -10.50
CA ILE A 177 5.13 6.27 -9.89
C ILE A 177 4.26 7.46 -9.53
N ASN A 178 4.82 8.41 -8.78
CA ASN A 178 4.11 9.55 -8.20
C ASN A 178 4.18 10.79 -9.09
N THR A 179 3.19 11.65 -8.94
CA THR A 179 2.96 12.87 -9.71
C THR A 179 2.64 14.04 -8.79
N ALA A 180 2.32 15.22 -9.35
CA ALA A 180 1.87 16.35 -8.56
C ALA A 180 0.39 16.25 -8.10
N TYR A 181 -0.25 15.10 -8.31
CA TYR A 181 -1.66 14.85 -8.03
C TYR A 181 -1.82 13.71 -7.01
N ASP A 182 -2.96 13.02 -6.98
CA ASP A 182 -3.17 11.87 -6.10
C ASP A 182 -2.77 10.58 -6.80
N ASP A 183 -1.91 9.82 -6.15
CA ASP A 183 -1.37 8.53 -6.58
C ASP A 183 -1.52 7.52 -5.44
N TYR A 184 -2.31 6.48 -5.63
CA TYR A 184 -2.62 5.55 -4.55
C TYR A 184 -3.00 4.13 -4.97
N GLY A 185 -3.05 3.22 -3.99
CA GLY A 185 -3.55 1.86 -4.20
C GLY A 185 -2.68 1.00 -5.10
N LEU A 186 -1.35 1.12 -4.97
CA LEU A 186 -0.42 0.26 -5.68
C LEU A 186 -0.59 -1.20 -5.23
N VAL A 187 -0.89 -2.07 -6.18
CA VAL A 187 -0.80 -3.52 -6.04
C VAL A 187 0.17 -4.05 -7.08
N PHE A 188 1.06 -4.95 -6.69
CA PHE A 188 2.19 -5.31 -7.54
C PHE A 188 2.59 -6.78 -7.44
N ASP A 189 2.81 -7.41 -8.58
CA ASP A 189 3.33 -8.77 -8.70
C ASP A 189 4.83 -8.71 -9.02
N ASN A 190 5.66 -8.85 -7.98
CA ASN A 190 7.12 -8.85 -8.11
C ASN A 190 7.64 -9.92 -9.07
N ALA A 191 7.02 -11.11 -9.09
CA ALA A 191 7.46 -12.21 -9.93
C ALA A 191 7.21 -11.94 -11.42
N ARG A 192 6.12 -11.24 -11.74
CA ARG A 192 5.77 -10.89 -13.13
C ARG A 192 6.31 -9.52 -13.56
N GLY A 193 6.67 -8.65 -12.62
CA GLY A 193 7.14 -7.30 -12.91
C GLY A 193 6.02 -6.34 -13.32
N TYR A 194 4.76 -6.63 -12.96
CA TYR A 194 3.59 -5.83 -13.33
C TYR A 194 2.69 -5.56 -12.13
N GLY A 195 2.01 -4.42 -12.13
CA GLY A 195 1.02 -4.06 -11.13
C GLY A 195 0.06 -3.00 -11.64
N TYR A 196 -0.75 -2.49 -10.71
CA TYR A 196 -1.75 -1.48 -10.97
C TYR A 196 -1.79 -0.47 -9.83
N MET A 197 -2.18 0.76 -10.14
CA MET A 197 -2.42 1.83 -9.18
C MET A 197 -3.55 2.71 -9.66
N THR A 198 -4.12 3.52 -8.78
CA THR A 198 -5.07 4.57 -9.14
C THR A 198 -4.38 5.92 -9.14
N SER A 199 -4.75 6.80 -10.08
CA SER A 199 -4.23 8.16 -10.12
C SER A 199 -5.21 9.11 -10.79
N ASN A 200 -5.26 10.36 -10.33
CA ASN A 200 -5.98 11.44 -10.99
C ASN A 200 -5.08 12.37 -11.83
N ARG A 201 -3.89 11.88 -12.24
CA ARG A 201 -2.92 12.61 -13.10
C ARG A 201 -3.46 13.14 -14.43
N THR A 202 -4.62 12.68 -14.88
CA THR A 202 -5.33 13.13 -16.09
C THR A 202 -6.65 13.85 -15.80
N GLY A 203 -6.94 14.14 -14.52
CA GLY A 203 -8.10 14.89 -14.05
C GLY A 203 -9.22 14.05 -13.40
N ASN A 204 -9.26 12.73 -13.65
CA ASN A 204 -10.17 11.79 -12.98
C ASN A 204 -9.37 10.62 -12.41
N ASP A 205 -9.87 9.97 -11.35
CA ASP A 205 -9.32 8.71 -10.85
C ASP A 205 -9.43 7.61 -11.92
N ASP A 206 -8.28 7.23 -12.47
CA ASP A 206 -8.15 6.15 -13.45
C ASP A 206 -7.18 5.07 -12.93
N ILE A 207 -7.31 3.84 -13.43
CA ILE A 207 -6.41 2.73 -13.11
C ILE A 207 -5.27 2.69 -14.13
N TYR A 208 -4.04 2.76 -13.64
CA TYR A 208 -2.80 2.72 -14.42
C TYR A 208 -2.08 1.40 -14.21
N SER A 209 -1.55 0.82 -15.28
CA SER A 209 -0.62 -0.31 -15.18
C SER A 209 0.78 0.18 -14.85
N VAL A 210 1.42 -0.44 -13.86
CA VAL A 210 2.81 -0.23 -13.49
C VAL A 210 3.63 -1.40 -14.00
N LYS A 211 4.80 -1.13 -14.58
CA LYS A 211 5.78 -2.15 -14.94
C LYS A 211 7.08 -1.84 -14.25
N VAL A 212 7.59 -2.77 -13.44
CA VAL A 212 8.94 -2.63 -12.89
C VAL A 212 9.91 -3.02 -13.97
N THR A 213 10.66 -2.04 -14.45
CA THR A 213 11.92 -2.29 -15.14
C THR A 213 12.99 -2.26 -14.07
N SER A 214 13.30 -3.43 -13.50
CA SER A 214 14.36 -3.57 -12.53
C SER A 214 15.69 -3.73 -13.27
N GLU A 215 16.53 -2.70 -13.18
CA GLU A 215 17.94 -2.86 -13.51
C GLU A 215 18.71 -3.08 -12.21
N ARG A 216 19.39 -4.22 -12.10
CA ARG A 216 20.36 -4.43 -11.02
C ARG A 216 21.58 -3.57 -11.33
N ILE A 217 21.74 -2.48 -10.60
CA ILE A 217 22.88 -1.59 -10.72
C ILE A 217 23.88 -1.94 -9.61
N GLU A 218 25.12 -2.17 -10.02
CA GLU A 218 26.27 -2.28 -9.12
C GLU A 218 27.15 -1.04 -9.34
N ILE A 219 27.24 -0.19 -8.32
CA ILE A 219 28.19 0.91 -8.27
C ILE A 219 29.48 0.39 -7.64
N VAL A 220 30.61 0.62 -8.31
CA VAL A 220 31.94 0.29 -7.80
C VAL A 220 32.74 1.58 -7.67
N VAL A 221 33.12 1.93 -6.44
CA VAL A 221 33.93 3.12 -6.16
C VAL A 221 35.40 2.72 -6.03
N LEU A 222 36.21 3.25 -6.93
CA LEU A 222 37.65 3.00 -7.01
C LEU A 222 38.47 4.28 -6.81
N ASN A 223 39.69 4.15 -6.32
CA ASN A 223 40.66 5.25 -6.31
C ASN A 223 41.37 5.40 -7.68
N ASP A 224 42.28 6.36 -7.78
CA ASP A 224 43.12 6.64 -8.96
C ASP A 224 44.04 5.48 -9.39
N ARG A 225 44.16 4.44 -8.55
CA ARG A 225 44.92 3.20 -8.79
C ARG A 225 44.02 1.99 -9.06
N ASN A 226 42.73 2.19 -9.33
CA ASN A 226 41.74 1.14 -9.52
C ASN A 226 41.54 0.21 -8.30
N GLN A 227 41.85 0.68 -7.09
CA GLN A 227 41.62 -0.09 -5.86
C GLN A 227 40.28 0.29 -5.23
N PRO A 228 39.53 -0.67 -4.65
CA PRO A 228 38.24 -0.37 -4.06
C PRO A 228 38.32 0.52 -2.83
N ILE A 229 37.35 1.43 -2.69
CA ILE A 229 37.21 2.30 -1.52
C ILE A 229 36.07 1.78 -0.65
N GLN A 230 36.39 1.18 0.49
CA GLN A 230 35.41 0.82 1.51
C GLN A 230 34.86 2.07 2.22
N GLY A 231 33.55 2.11 2.47
CA GLY A 231 32.93 3.19 3.22
C GLY A 231 32.76 4.49 2.44
N ALA A 232 32.93 4.46 1.11
CA ALA A 232 32.67 5.63 0.27
C ALA A 232 31.17 5.96 0.30
N LYS A 233 30.84 7.21 0.65
CA LYS A 233 29.45 7.69 0.69
C LYS A 233 28.94 7.88 -0.74
N ILE A 234 27.81 7.24 -1.07
CA ILE A 234 27.03 7.47 -2.28
C ILE A 234 25.75 8.17 -1.84
N ASP A 235 25.50 9.36 -2.36
CA ASP A 235 24.42 10.23 -1.88
C ASP A 235 23.27 10.26 -2.88
N PHE A 236 22.16 9.61 -2.53
CA PHE A 236 20.92 9.62 -3.32
C PHE A 236 19.86 10.55 -2.72
N THR A 237 20.21 11.42 -1.76
CA THR A 237 19.23 12.28 -1.07
C THR A 237 18.49 13.22 -2.01
N ALA A 238 19.15 13.65 -3.10
CA ALA A 238 18.52 14.43 -4.17
C ALA A 238 17.38 13.67 -4.88
N CYS A 239 17.46 12.34 -4.91
CA CYS A 239 16.49 11.45 -5.55
C CYS A 239 15.46 10.88 -4.54
N GLY A 240 15.42 11.38 -3.30
CA GLY A 240 14.50 10.91 -2.25
C GLY A 240 14.93 9.62 -1.55
N GLU A 241 16.16 9.16 -1.78
CA GLU A 241 16.73 7.93 -1.21
C GLU A 241 17.85 8.26 -0.21
N PRO A 242 18.13 7.42 0.80
CA PRO A 242 19.15 7.71 1.81
C PRO A 242 20.56 7.68 1.23
N ALA A 243 21.49 8.35 1.89
CA ALA A 243 22.90 8.14 1.63
C ALA A 243 23.33 6.74 2.11
N VAL A 244 24.11 6.06 1.27
CA VAL A 244 24.62 4.70 1.52
C VAL A 244 26.14 4.70 1.48
N VAL A 245 26.75 3.61 1.95
CA VAL A 245 28.21 3.43 1.92
C VAL A 245 28.58 2.14 1.22
N THR A 246 29.72 2.13 0.53
CA THR A 246 30.26 0.94 -0.13
C THR A 246 30.78 -0.11 0.86
N ASP A 247 30.70 -1.39 0.46
CA ASP A 247 31.24 -2.53 1.19
C ASP A 247 32.79 -2.61 1.15
N ALA A 248 33.36 -3.67 1.74
CA ALA A 248 34.81 -3.90 1.77
C ALA A 248 35.46 -4.03 0.37
N ASN A 249 34.66 -4.28 -0.66
CA ASN A 249 35.09 -4.38 -2.05
C ASN A 249 34.74 -3.11 -2.85
N GLY A 250 34.42 -2.01 -2.18
CA GLY A 250 34.03 -0.75 -2.80
C GLY A 250 32.72 -0.82 -3.58
N ARG A 251 31.87 -1.82 -3.30
CA ARG A 251 30.63 -2.07 -4.03
C ARG A 251 29.42 -1.58 -3.26
N PHE A 252 28.44 -1.08 -4.01
CA PHE A 252 27.07 -0.91 -3.57
C PHE A 252 26.15 -1.47 -4.65
N LYS A 253 25.21 -2.32 -4.25
CA LYS A 253 24.24 -2.93 -5.15
C LYS A 253 22.87 -2.45 -4.79
N PHE A 254 22.13 -1.99 -5.78
CA PHE A 254 20.72 -1.65 -5.62
C PHE A 254 19.94 -2.09 -6.86
N ILE A 255 18.63 -2.17 -6.69
CA ILE A 255 17.71 -2.35 -7.79
C ILE A 255 17.26 -0.94 -8.18
N ALA A 256 17.72 -0.48 -9.34
CA ALA A 256 17.22 0.75 -9.90
C ALA A 256 15.84 0.48 -10.46
N ASN A 257 14.84 1.03 -9.79
CA ASN A 257 13.51 1.17 -10.36
C ASN A 257 13.57 2.38 -11.31
N SER A 258 13.03 2.25 -12.52
CA SER A 258 12.89 3.40 -13.43
C SER A 258 12.19 4.57 -12.74
N GLY A 259 12.74 5.77 -12.83
CA GLY A 259 12.14 6.99 -12.24
C GLY A 259 12.85 7.53 -10.99
N LEU A 260 14.04 7.02 -10.63
CA LEU A 260 14.97 7.72 -9.74
C LEU A 260 15.56 8.91 -10.51
N ASP A 261 14.81 10.01 -10.55
CA ASP A 261 15.25 11.24 -11.21
C ASP A 261 16.15 12.01 -10.25
N CYS A 262 17.46 11.80 -10.39
CA CYS A 262 18.48 12.49 -9.62
C CYS A 262 18.84 13.87 -10.20
N GLU A 263 18.19 14.28 -11.29
CA GLU A 263 18.32 15.61 -11.89
C GLU A 263 17.19 16.52 -11.39
N LYS A 264 17.41 17.17 -10.25
CA LYS A 264 16.74 18.43 -9.91
C LYS A 264 17.73 19.59 -10.01
#